data_AF-N1QRF2-F1
#
_entry.id   AF-N1QRF2-F1
#
_cell.length_a   1.000
_cell.length_b   1.000
_cell.length_c   1.000
_cell.angle_alpha   90.00
_cell.angle_beta   90.00
_cell.angle_gamma   90.00
#
_symmetry.space_group_name_H-M   'P 1'
#
loop_
_entity.id
_entity.type
_entity.pdbx_description
1 polymer ?
#
loop_
_entity_poly.entity_id
_entity_poly.type
_entity_poly.pdbx_seq_one_letter_code
_entity_poly.pdbx_strand_id
1 'polypeptide(L)'
;MATVTTGLVAAASLLLLLAGGASAATLALYNKCGETVWPGIQPGAGKEILARGGLQLLPNRATSIRLPAGWSGRVWGRQGCRFDAAGRGKCATGDCGGALYCNGAGGEPPATLAEITLGASAAALDFYDVSLVDGYNVAIDMRPYHGSGANCLPAGCVSDLNSVCPAGLAFGGPQQCKPTTYSRLFKRACPKAYSYAYDDKTSILTCAAGTSYVVTFCPHRR
;
A
#
# COMPACT_ATOMS: atom_id res chain seq x y z
N MET A 1 37.97 70.64 -9.34
CA MET A 1 36.64 70.05 -9.58
C MET A 1 36.81 68.54 -9.57
N ALA A 2 36.43 67.87 -8.48
CA ALA A 2 36.49 66.41 -8.38
C ALA A 2 35.05 65.89 -8.56
N THR A 3 34.81 65.12 -9.61
CA THR A 3 33.53 64.48 -9.90
C THR A 3 33.41 63.21 -9.06
N VAL A 4 32.47 63.20 -8.12
CA VAL A 4 32.09 62.01 -7.34
C VAL A 4 31.09 61.21 -8.17
N THR A 5 31.51 60.05 -8.68
CA THR A 5 30.60 59.08 -9.29
C THR A 5 29.99 58.20 -8.20
N THR A 6 28.72 58.42 -7.87
CA THR A 6 27.94 57.55 -6.99
C THR A 6 27.54 56.28 -7.74
N GLY A 7 28.20 55.17 -7.43
CA GLY A 7 27.78 53.84 -7.88
C GLY A 7 26.62 53.32 -7.04
N LEU A 8 25.47 53.05 -7.66
CA LEU A 8 24.38 52.31 -7.03
C LEU A 8 24.80 50.84 -6.86
N VAL A 9 25.00 50.39 -5.63
CA VAL A 9 25.10 48.98 -5.29
C VAL A 9 23.68 48.42 -5.24
N ALA A 10 23.27 47.69 -6.27
CA ALA A 10 22.01 46.96 -6.26
C ALA A 10 22.14 45.76 -5.32
N ALA A 11 21.53 45.83 -4.13
CA ALA A 11 21.43 44.70 -3.22
C ALA A 11 20.50 43.65 -3.83
N ALA A 12 21.06 42.58 -4.39
CA ALA A 12 20.30 41.42 -4.82
C ALA A 12 19.84 40.64 -3.58
N SER A 13 18.60 40.88 -3.15
CA SER A 13 17.95 40.08 -2.12
C SER A 13 17.77 38.65 -2.63
N LEU A 14 18.65 37.74 -2.20
CA LEU A 14 18.51 36.30 -2.43
C LEU A 14 17.31 35.81 -1.60
N LEU A 15 16.12 35.85 -2.19
CA LEU A 15 14.94 35.22 -1.63
C LEU A 15 15.15 33.70 -1.70
N LEU A 16 15.65 33.11 -0.60
CA LEU A 16 15.68 31.66 -0.44
C LEU A 16 14.23 31.19 -0.42
N LEU A 17 13.71 30.76 -1.56
CA LEU A 17 12.49 29.97 -1.63
C LEU A 17 12.79 28.70 -0.84
N LEU A 18 12.33 28.64 0.42
CA LEU A 18 12.13 27.40 1.15
C LEU A 18 11.10 26.61 0.34
N ALA A 19 11.55 25.88 -0.68
CA ALA A 19 10.77 24.83 -1.28
C ALA A 19 10.46 23.87 -0.13
N GLY A 20 9.22 23.92 0.38
CA GLY A 20 8.72 22.94 1.33
C GLY A 20 8.79 21.58 0.64
N GLY A 21 9.93 20.90 0.81
CA GLY A 21 10.19 19.63 0.17
C GLY A 21 9.14 18.64 0.63
N ALA A 22 8.35 18.12 -0.30
CA ALA A 22 7.41 17.07 0.00
C ALA A 22 8.20 15.83 0.43
N SER A 23 8.03 15.41 1.69
CA SER A 23 8.81 14.30 2.26
C SER A 23 8.37 12.99 1.61
N ALA A 24 9.30 12.31 0.95
CA ALA A 24 9.07 10.96 0.44
C ALA A 24 8.87 9.99 1.62
N ALA A 25 7.90 9.09 1.51
CA ALA A 25 7.67 8.03 2.48
C ALA A 25 8.46 6.77 2.10
N THR A 26 8.64 5.86 3.06
CA THR A 26 9.14 4.51 2.79
C THR A 26 8.06 3.49 3.07
N LEU A 27 7.87 2.54 2.16
CA LEU A 27 7.04 1.36 2.36
C LEU A 27 7.95 0.14 2.53
N ALA A 28 8.02 -0.39 3.75
CA ALA A 28 8.66 -1.65 4.02
C ALA A 28 7.67 -2.79 3.78
N LEU A 29 8.09 -3.81 3.04
CA LEU A 29 7.33 -5.04 2.84
C LEU A 29 8.04 -6.15 3.61
N TYR A 30 7.31 -6.83 4.49
CA TYR A 30 7.85 -7.90 5.32
C TYR A 30 7.05 -9.19 5.15
N ASN A 31 7.73 -10.29 4.83
CA ASN A 31 7.10 -11.60 4.71
C ASN A 31 7.31 -12.44 5.98
N LYS A 32 6.29 -12.59 6.82
CA LYS A 32 6.26 -13.54 7.96
C LYS A 32 5.62 -14.88 7.60
N CYS A 33 5.21 -15.07 6.35
CA CYS A 33 4.69 -16.36 5.91
C CYS A 33 5.83 -17.40 5.91
N GLY A 34 5.46 -18.68 6.09
CA GLY A 34 6.42 -19.78 5.95
C GLY A 34 6.86 -20.02 4.50
N GLU A 35 6.11 -19.47 3.54
CA GLU A 35 6.34 -19.60 2.11
C GLU A 35 6.77 -18.26 1.50
N THR A 36 7.36 -18.33 0.31
CA THR A 36 7.66 -17.12 -0.47
C THR A 36 6.36 -16.41 -0.85
N VAL A 37 6.34 -15.10 -0.70
CA VAL A 37 5.30 -14.21 -1.24
C VAL A 37 5.91 -13.41 -2.37
N TRP A 38 5.15 -13.17 -3.42
CA TRP A 38 5.56 -12.27 -4.50
C TRP A 38 4.69 -11.02 -4.45
N PRO A 39 5.11 -9.94 -3.78
CA PRO A 39 4.33 -8.72 -3.76
C PRO A 39 4.07 -8.20 -5.18
N GLY A 40 2.84 -7.80 -5.46
CA GLY A 40 2.45 -7.01 -6.62
C GLY A 40 2.20 -5.56 -6.19
N ILE A 41 2.53 -4.61 -7.06
CA ILE A 41 2.41 -3.17 -6.79
C ILE A 41 1.75 -2.53 -8.00
N GLN A 42 0.61 -1.89 -7.77
CA GLN A 42 -0.11 -1.16 -8.80
C GLN A 42 -0.22 0.32 -8.41
N PRO A 43 0.29 1.24 -9.23
CA PRO A 43 0.10 2.66 -9.02
C PRO A 43 -1.33 3.09 -9.35
N GLY A 44 -1.78 4.16 -8.72
CA GLY A 44 -2.93 4.92 -9.17
C GLY A 44 -2.67 5.59 -10.52
N ALA A 45 -3.74 6.04 -11.18
CA ALA A 45 -3.63 6.69 -12.48
C ALA A 45 -2.66 7.89 -12.43
N GLY A 46 -1.72 7.92 -13.39
CA GLY A 46 -0.70 8.97 -13.48
C GLY A 46 0.42 8.90 -12.44
N LYS A 47 0.50 7.85 -11.61
CA LYS A 47 1.61 7.63 -10.67
C LYS A 47 2.64 6.67 -11.28
N GLU A 48 3.89 6.79 -10.84
CA GLU A 48 4.98 5.97 -11.34
C GLU A 48 4.87 4.49 -10.91
N ILE A 49 5.35 3.60 -11.78
CA ILE A 49 5.44 2.16 -11.48
C ILE A 49 6.66 1.90 -10.60
N LEU A 50 6.42 1.60 -9.33
CA LEU A 50 7.47 1.28 -8.37
C LEU A 50 7.89 -0.19 -8.48
N ALA A 51 9.19 -0.47 -8.32
CA ALA A 51 9.76 -1.81 -8.35
C ALA A 51 9.28 -2.67 -9.55
N ARG A 52 9.11 -2.05 -10.73
CA ARG A 52 8.57 -2.70 -11.95
C ARG A 52 7.18 -3.35 -11.75
N GLY A 53 6.46 -2.96 -10.69
CA GLY A 53 5.15 -3.49 -10.32
C GLY A 53 5.19 -4.81 -9.54
N GLY A 54 6.35 -5.35 -9.16
CA GLY A 54 6.38 -6.57 -8.35
C GLY A 54 7.78 -7.08 -8.04
N LEU A 55 7.88 -7.96 -7.04
CA LEU A 55 9.14 -8.55 -6.59
C LEU A 55 8.92 -9.92 -5.94
N GLN A 56 10.02 -10.63 -5.68
CA GLN A 56 10.02 -11.85 -4.87
C GLN A 56 10.45 -11.51 -3.44
N LEU A 57 9.71 -11.99 -2.44
CA LEU A 57 9.99 -11.78 -1.03
C LEU A 57 10.01 -13.11 -0.27
N LEU A 58 11.22 -13.59 0.03
CA LEU A 58 11.44 -14.86 0.72
C LEU A 58 10.91 -14.83 2.16
N PRO A 59 10.65 -16.00 2.79
CA PRO A 59 10.26 -16.08 4.20
C PRO A 59 11.23 -15.34 5.12
N ASN A 60 10.69 -14.61 6.09
CA ASN A 60 11.44 -13.82 7.08
C ASN A 60 12.44 -12.85 6.44
N ARG A 61 12.06 -12.26 5.29
CA ARG A 61 12.80 -11.18 4.64
C ARG A 61 11.92 -9.95 4.51
N ALA A 62 12.59 -8.80 4.59
CA ALA A 62 12.00 -7.51 4.35
C ALA A 62 12.71 -6.81 3.20
N THR A 63 11.97 -5.96 2.49
CA THR A 63 12.51 -5.01 1.52
C THR A 63 11.85 -3.64 1.74
N SER A 64 12.40 -2.59 1.17
CA SER A 64 11.84 -1.24 1.28
C SER A 64 11.76 -0.58 -0.07
N ILE A 65 10.66 0.15 -0.29
CA ILE A 65 10.36 0.87 -1.52
C ILE A 65 10.15 2.33 -1.14
N ARG A 66 10.82 3.24 -1.83
CA ARG A 66 10.59 4.68 -1.66
C ARG A 66 9.31 5.06 -2.39
N LEU A 67 8.40 5.72 -1.68
CA LEU A 67 7.18 6.25 -2.25
C LEU A 67 7.35 7.78 -2.45
N PRO A 68 7.17 8.30 -3.68
CA PRO A 68 7.12 9.74 -3.90
C PRO A 68 6.02 10.40 -3.08
N ALA A 69 6.21 11.67 -2.73
CA ALA A 69 5.12 12.44 -2.18
C ALA A 69 3.94 12.51 -3.16
N GLY A 70 2.72 12.43 -2.66
CA GLY A 70 1.54 12.37 -3.50
C GLY A 70 1.35 11.03 -4.25
N TRP A 71 2.21 10.03 -4.04
CA TRP A 71 2.02 8.71 -4.65
C TRP A 71 0.77 8.04 -4.09
N SER A 72 0.03 7.37 -4.96
CA SER A 72 -1.10 6.53 -4.57
C SER A 72 -1.04 5.21 -5.31
N GLY A 73 -1.57 4.17 -4.70
CA GLY A 73 -1.61 2.84 -5.28
C GLY A 73 -1.94 1.77 -4.25
N ARG A 74 -1.76 0.52 -4.67
CA ARG A 74 -2.04 -0.65 -3.85
C ARG A 74 -0.95 -1.71 -3.96
N VAL A 75 -0.79 -2.47 -2.89
CA VAL A 75 0.14 -3.59 -2.76
C VAL A 75 -0.63 -4.82 -2.30
N TRP A 76 -0.33 -5.98 -2.87
CA TRP A 76 -0.92 -7.26 -2.45
C TRP A 76 0.12 -8.37 -2.50
N GLY A 77 -0.15 -9.49 -1.83
CA GLY A 77 0.72 -10.67 -1.85
C GLY A 77 0.21 -11.74 -2.81
N ARG A 78 1.09 -12.26 -3.66
CA ARG A 78 0.83 -13.42 -4.52
C ARG A 78 1.44 -14.68 -3.93
N GLN A 79 0.74 -15.80 -4.04
CA GLN A 79 1.16 -17.09 -3.48
C GLN A 79 1.13 -18.21 -4.52
N GLY A 80 1.92 -19.26 -4.29
CA GLY A 80 2.00 -20.42 -5.18
C GLY A 80 2.56 -20.08 -6.56
N CYS A 81 3.43 -19.07 -6.66
CA CYS A 81 3.96 -18.61 -7.94
C CYS A 81 5.09 -19.51 -8.46
N ARG A 82 5.13 -19.67 -9.78
CA ARG A 82 6.25 -20.26 -10.52
C ARG A 82 6.55 -19.38 -11.71
N PHE A 83 7.81 -18.94 -11.83
CA PHE A 83 8.28 -18.09 -12.93
C PHE A 83 9.51 -18.71 -13.58
N ASP A 84 9.63 -18.55 -14.90
CA ASP A 84 10.85 -18.85 -15.66
C ASP A 84 11.92 -17.78 -15.44
N ALA A 85 13.11 -17.96 -16.04
CA ALA A 85 14.20 -16.99 -15.94
C ALA A 85 13.89 -15.62 -16.54
N ALA A 86 12.89 -15.53 -17.44
CA ALA A 86 12.41 -14.27 -18.02
C ALA A 86 11.33 -13.60 -17.14
N GLY A 87 10.92 -14.23 -16.03
CA GLY A 87 9.87 -13.72 -15.14
C GLY A 87 8.45 -13.98 -15.65
N ARG A 88 8.24 -14.95 -16.56
CA ARG A 88 6.91 -15.37 -17.03
C ARG A 88 6.45 -16.63 -16.32
N GLY A 89 5.16 -16.76 -16.05
CA GLY A 89 4.64 -17.87 -15.26
C GLY A 89 3.21 -17.67 -14.78
N LYS A 90 2.89 -18.14 -13.58
CA LYS A 90 1.55 -18.00 -12.97
C LYS A 90 1.64 -18.09 -11.45
N CYS A 91 0.77 -17.37 -10.76
CA CYS A 91 0.48 -17.54 -9.33
C CYS A 91 -0.88 -18.19 -9.11
N ALA A 92 -1.02 -18.93 -8.00
CA ALA A 92 -2.28 -19.56 -7.62
C ALA A 92 -3.32 -18.52 -7.16
N THR A 93 -2.88 -17.46 -6.49
CA THR A 93 -3.73 -16.33 -6.06
C THR A 93 -3.04 -14.99 -6.33
N GLY A 94 -3.82 -13.96 -6.61
CA GLY A 94 -3.33 -12.59 -6.85
C GLY A 94 -2.50 -12.40 -8.12
N ASP A 95 -2.53 -13.34 -9.07
CA ASP A 95 -1.73 -13.27 -10.29
C ASP A 95 -1.99 -11.97 -11.07
N CYS A 96 -0.99 -11.45 -11.79
CA CYS A 96 -1.12 -10.18 -12.52
C CYS A 96 -0.82 -10.35 -14.01
N GLY A 97 -1.45 -11.36 -14.62
CA GLY A 97 -1.25 -11.69 -16.04
C GLY A 97 -0.02 -12.56 -16.30
N GLY A 98 0.34 -13.42 -15.34
CA GLY A 98 1.42 -14.39 -15.49
C GLY A 98 2.83 -13.80 -15.51
N ALA A 99 3.05 -12.64 -14.89
CA ALA A 99 4.33 -11.96 -14.86
C ALA A 99 4.86 -11.76 -13.42
N LEU A 100 6.15 -11.97 -13.20
CA LEU A 100 6.84 -11.65 -11.94
C LEU A 100 6.73 -10.15 -11.64
N TYR A 101 6.91 -9.33 -12.67
CA TYR A 101 6.81 -7.87 -12.62
C TYR A 101 5.48 -7.45 -13.22
N CYS A 102 4.53 -7.00 -12.40
CA CYS A 102 3.17 -6.70 -12.86
C CYS A 102 3.08 -5.48 -13.78
N ASN A 103 4.10 -4.61 -13.80
CA ASN A 103 4.18 -3.44 -14.68
C ASN A 103 2.90 -2.57 -14.68
N GLY A 104 2.30 -2.37 -13.50
CA GLY A 104 1.07 -1.59 -13.32
C GLY A 104 -0.24 -2.37 -13.53
N ALA A 105 -0.19 -3.64 -13.93
CA ALA A 105 -1.35 -4.52 -13.89
C ALA A 105 -1.80 -4.79 -12.44
N GLY A 106 -3.11 -4.92 -12.24
CA GLY A 106 -3.69 -5.30 -10.96
C GLY A 106 -3.63 -6.81 -10.74
N GLY A 107 -3.82 -7.23 -9.48
CA GLY A 107 -3.96 -8.65 -9.14
C GLY A 107 -5.34 -9.20 -9.47
N GLU A 108 -5.39 -10.42 -9.96
CA GLU A 108 -6.60 -11.22 -10.12
C GLU A 108 -7.17 -11.60 -8.73
N PRO A 109 -8.45 -11.30 -8.43
CA PRO A 109 -9.11 -11.76 -7.22
C PRO A 109 -9.09 -13.30 -7.07
N PRO A 110 -8.99 -13.86 -5.85
CA PRO A 110 -8.98 -13.13 -4.59
C PRO A 110 -7.60 -12.52 -4.26
N ALA A 111 -7.59 -11.27 -3.80
CA ALA A 111 -6.40 -10.55 -3.38
C ALA A 111 -6.70 -9.59 -2.22
N THR A 112 -6.05 -9.80 -1.07
CA THR A 112 -6.05 -8.81 0.01
C THR A 112 -5.15 -7.64 -0.36
N LEU A 113 -5.67 -6.42 -0.27
CA LEU A 113 -4.99 -5.21 -0.72
C LEU A 113 -4.58 -4.36 0.49
N ALA A 114 -3.35 -3.84 0.47
CA ALA A 114 -2.96 -2.66 1.24
C ALA A 114 -3.01 -1.45 0.30
N GLU A 115 -3.86 -0.47 0.61
CA GLU A 115 -4.11 0.69 -0.24
C GLU A 115 -3.54 1.95 0.45
N ILE A 116 -2.93 2.83 -0.33
CA ILE A 116 -2.31 4.05 0.20
C ILE A 116 -2.43 5.22 -0.78
N THR A 117 -2.68 6.40 -0.24
CA THR A 117 -2.60 7.70 -0.93
C THR A 117 -1.82 8.65 -0.04
N LEU A 118 -0.61 9.02 -0.46
CA LEU A 118 0.26 9.93 0.28
C LEU A 118 -0.12 11.39 0.05
N GLY A 119 0.07 12.21 1.07
CA GLY A 119 -0.01 13.65 0.96
C GLY A 119 1.08 14.20 0.03
N ALA A 120 0.74 15.19 -0.78
CA ALA A 120 1.69 15.86 -1.69
C ALA A 120 2.47 17.02 -1.03
N SER A 121 2.17 17.35 0.23
CA SER A 121 2.83 18.41 0.99
C SER A 121 2.89 18.05 2.48
N ALA A 122 3.75 18.72 3.25
CA ALA A 122 3.89 18.49 4.69
C ALA A 122 2.61 18.80 5.50
N ALA A 123 1.72 19.63 4.97
CA ALA A 123 0.44 19.95 5.60
C ALA A 123 -0.70 18.97 5.21
N ALA A 124 -0.46 18.10 4.23
CA ALA A 124 -1.44 17.12 3.80
C ALA A 124 -1.47 15.90 4.75
N LEU A 125 -2.49 15.06 4.57
CA LEU A 125 -2.61 13.77 5.23
C LEU A 125 -2.32 12.65 4.24
N ASP A 126 -1.78 11.56 4.75
CA ASP A 126 -1.80 10.26 4.10
C ASP A 126 -3.11 9.57 4.45
N PHE A 127 -3.66 8.82 3.49
CA PHE A 127 -4.82 7.94 3.66
C PHE A 127 -4.39 6.51 3.33
N TYR A 128 -4.78 5.56 4.17
CA TYR A 128 -4.42 4.16 3.95
C TYR A 128 -5.42 3.22 4.61
N ASP A 129 -5.48 2.01 4.08
CA ASP A 129 -6.34 0.95 4.58
C ASP A 129 -5.85 -0.43 4.11
N VAL A 130 -6.51 -1.47 4.64
CA VAL A 130 -6.42 -2.82 4.11
C VAL A 130 -7.82 -3.24 3.68
N SER A 131 -7.93 -3.69 2.44
CA SER A 131 -9.19 -3.96 1.77
C SER A 131 -9.31 -5.43 1.37
N LEU A 132 -10.50 -5.97 1.64
CA LEU A 132 -10.96 -7.31 1.27
C LEU A 132 -12.06 -7.26 0.21
N VAL A 133 -12.26 -6.09 -0.42
CA VAL A 133 -13.25 -5.90 -1.49
C VAL A 133 -12.97 -6.85 -2.67
N ASP A 134 -11.69 -7.04 -2.99
CA ASP A 134 -11.20 -7.97 -4.02
C ASP A 134 -10.95 -9.39 -3.45
N GLY A 135 -11.53 -9.71 -2.28
CA GLY A 135 -11.41 -11.01 -1.62
C GLY A 135 -10.21 -11.14 -0.68
N TYR A 136 -10.01 -12.35 -0.15
CA TYR A 136 -8.94 -12.67 0.78
C TYR A 136 -8.09 -13.83 0.28
N ASN A 137 -6.76 -13.68 0.32
CA ASN A 137 -5.83 -14.76 0.02
C ASN A 137 -4.72 -14.88 1.08
N VAL A 138 -4.07 -13.75 1.43
CA VAL A 138 -3.01 -13.66 2.44
C VAL A 138 -3.32 -12.56 3.45
N ALA A 139 -3.17 -12.86 4.75
CA ALA A 139 -3.33 -11.85 5.78
C ALA A 139 -2.31 -10.73 5.62
N ILE A 140 -2.79 -9.49 5.65
CA ILE A 140 -1.99 -8.26 5.63
C ILE A 140 -2.29 -7.42 6.87
N ASP A 141 -1.22 -6.92 7.50
CA ASP A 141 -1.25 -5.85 8.51
C ASP A 141 -0.36 -4.72 8.00
N MET A 142 -0.93 -3.52 7.93
CA MET A 142 -0.25 -2.30 7.48
C MET A 142 -0.14 -1.33 8.66
N ARG A 143 1.08 -0.98 9.04
CA ARG A 143 1.36 -0.13 10.21
C ARG A 143 2.12 1.13 9.81
N PRO A 144 1.69 2.32 10.27
CA PRO A 144 2.57 3.48 10.24
C PRO A 144 3.78 3.26 11.15
N TYR A 145 4.94 3.74 10.73
CA TYR A 145 6.20 3.72 11.46
C TYR A 145 6.53 5.13 11.92
N HIS A 146 6.42 5.38 13.23
CA HIS A 146 6.55 6.70 13.88
C HIS A 146 5.66 7.79 13.25
N GLY A 147 4.51 7.39 12.68
CA GLY A 147 3.51 8.34 12.19
C GLY A 147 2.81 9.07 13.32
N SER A 148 2.22 10.24 13.01
CA SER A 148 1.44 11.03 13.96
C SER A 148 0.04 11.31 13.43
N GLY A 149 -0.89 11.60 14.34
CA GLY A 149 -2.30 11.83 14.06
C GLY A 149 -3.20 10.90 14.86
N ALA A 150 -4.40 11.37 15.21
CA ALA A 150 -5.33 10.63 16.07
C ALA A 150 -5.83 9.30 15.45
N ASN A 151 -5.88 9.22 14.12
CA ASN A 151 -6.30 8.03 13.37
C ASN A 151 -5.13 7.27 12.75
N CYS A 152 -3.89 7.58 13.16
CA CYS A 152 -2.68 6.97 12.63
C CYS A 152 -2.41 5.62 13.31
N LEU A 153 -3.25 4.64 12.99
CA LEU A 153 -3.32 3.33 13.63
C LEU A 153 -2.96 2.19 12.65
N PRO A 154 -2.66 0.98 13.13
CA PRO A 154 -2.58 -0.21 12.28
C PRO A 154 -3.89 -0.48 11.51
N ALA A 155 -3.78 -0.78 10.22
CA ALA A 155 -4.85 -1.29 9.37
C ALA A 155 -4.66 -2.80 9.11
N GLY A 156 -5.77 -3.51 8.89
CA GLY A 156 -5.74 -4.90 8.43
C GLY A 156 -6.14 -5.95 9.45
N CYS A 157 -5.66 -7.17 9.24
CA CYS A 157 -6.13 -8.35 9.92
C CYS A 157 -5.01 -9.23 10.47
N VAL A 158 -5.07 -9.46 11.78
CA VAL A 158 -4.16 -10.37 12.51
C VAL A 158 -4.72 -11.79 12.64
N SER A 159 -5.84 -12.10 11.97
CA SER A 159 -6.46 -13.43 11.98
C SER A 159 -6.33 -14.06 10.60
N ASP A 160 -6.13 -15.38 10.52
CA ASP A 160 -6.19 -16.08 9.23
C ASP A 160 -7.64 -16.38 8.85
N LEU A 161 -8.17 -15.60 7.92
CA LEU A 161 -9.57 -15.68 7.52
C LEU A 161 -9.90 -16.93 6.68
N ASN A 162 -8.90 -17.58 6.07
CA ASN A 162 -9.12 -18.82 5.33
C ASN A 162 -9.65 -19.93 6.25
N SER A 163 -9.27 -19.90 7.54
CA SER A 163 -9.71 -20.88 8.55
C SER A 163 -11.20 -20.79 8.91
N VAL A 164 -11.84 -19.66 8.61
CA VAL A 164 -13.26 -19.38 8.91
C VAL A 164 -14.09 -19.11 7.65
N CYS A 165 -13.50 -19.29 6.46
CA CYS A 165 -14.19 -19.08 5.20
C CYS A 165 -15.19 -20.22 4.95
N PRO A 166 -16.50 -19.94 4.80
CA PRO A 166 -17.48 -20.96 4.44
C PRO A 166 -17.13 -21.63 3.11
N ALA A 167 -17.35 -22.94 3.00
CA ALA A 167 -16.96 -23.75 1.83
C ALA A 167 -17.53 -23.27 0.48
N GLY A 168 -18.63 -22.51 0.48
CA GLY A 168 -19.25 -21.96 -0.73
C GLY A 168 -18.76 -20.56 -1.15
N LEU A 169 -17.80 -19.97 -0.43
CA LEU A 169 -17.33 -18.59 -0.62
C LEU A 169 -15.85 -18.50 -1.00
N ALA A 170 -15.25 -19.63 -1.38
CA ALA A 170 -13.89 -19.69 -1.89
C ALA A 170 -13.72 -18.92 -3.22
N PHE A 171 -14.80 -18.62 -3.94
CA PHE A 171 -14.79 -17.83 -5.17
C PHE A 171 -16.12 -17.10 -5.35
N GLY A 172 -16.11 -15.77 -5.36
CA GLY A 172 -17.31 -14.97 -5.62
C GLY A 172 -16.96 -13.48 -5.73
N GLY A 173 -16.93 -12.98 -6.97
CA GLY A 173 -16.63 -11.58 -7.28
C GLY A 173 -17.72 -10.58 -6.85
N PRO A 174 -17.50 -9.29 -7.14
CA PRO A 174 -18.26 -8.19 -6.56
C PRO A 174 -19.58 -8.01 -7.32
N GLN A 175 -20.70 -8.52 -6.81
CA GLN A 175 -22.03 -8.10 -7.25
C GLN A 175 -23.00 -7.94 -6.08
N GLN A 176 -23.59 -6.74 -6.02
CA GLN A 176 -24.69 -6.25 -5.17
C GLN A 176 -24.33 -5.80 -3.75
N CYS A 177 -24.03 -4.49 -3.63
CA CYS A 177 -23.56 -3.86 -2.41
C CYS A 177 -24.66 -3.50 -1.39
N LYS A 178 -24.94 -4.46 -0.51
CA LYS A 178 -25.29 -4.23 0.90
C LYS A 178 -24.36 -5.10 1.75
N PRO A 179 -24.14 -4.82 3.05
CA PRO A 179 -23.40 -5.77 3.91
C PRO A 179 -24.03 -7.16 3.85
N THR A 180 -23.34 -8.09 3.21
CA THR A 180 -23.71 -9.50 3.19
C THR A 180 -23.32 -10.16 4.51
N THR A 181 -23.87 -11.33 4.83
CA THR A 181 -23.37 -12.17 5.94
C THR A 181 -21.87 -12.40 5.84
N TYR A 182 -21.35 -12.48 4.61
CA TYR A 182 -19.92 -12.53 4.32
C TYR A 182 -19.18 -11.30 4.82
N SER A 183 -19.49 -10.09 4.33
CA SER A 183 -18.81 -8.86 4.76
C SER A 183 -18.80 -8.67 6.28
N ARG A 184 -19.91 -9.02 6.96
CA ARG A 184 -20.01 -8.99 8.43
C ARG A 184 -19.09 -9.99 9.12
N LEU A 185 -18.89 -11.19 8.56
CA LEU A 185 -17.96 -12.18 9.09
C LEU A 185 -16.53 -11.65 9.06
N PHE A 186 -16.10 -11.10 7.92
CA PHE A 186 -14.77 -10.51 7.77
C PHE A 186 -14.59 -9.29 8.68
N LYS A 187 -15.59 -8.40 8.75
CA LYS A 187 -15.52 -7.22 9.63
C LYS A 187 -15.41 -7.59 11.10
N ARG A 188 -16.05 -8.69 11.54
CA ARG A 188 -15.90 -9.19 12.92
C ARG A 188 -14.48 -9.70 13.20
N ALA A 189 -13.89 -10.43 12.25
CA ALA A 189 -12.54 -10.96 12.39
C ALA A 189 -11.44 -9.89 12.19
N CYS A 190 -11.73 -8.86 11.38
CA CYS A 190 -10.83 -7.77 11.02
C CYS A 190 -11.56 -6.41 11.09
N PRO A 191 -11.82 -5.87 12.28
CA PRO A 191 -12.62 -4.64 12.44
C PRO A 191 -12.03 -3.41 11.73
N LYS A 192 -10.72 -3.42 11.50
CA LYS A 192 -9.95 -2.34 10.87
C LYS A 192 -9.67 -2.55 9.37
N ALA A 193 -10.30 -3.56 8.75
CA ALA A 193 -10.22 -3.77 7.31
C ALA A 193 -11.52 -3.33 6.61
N TYR A 194 -11.41 -2.85 5.37
CA TYR A 194 -12.52 -2.69 4.44
C TYR A 194 -13.04 -4.06 4.02
N SER A 195 -14.28 -4.37 4.37
CA SER A 195 -14.89 -5.67 4.04
C SER A 195 -15.82 -5.64 2.82
N TYR A 196 -16.24 -4.45 2.38
CA TYR A 196 -17.04 -4.22 1.16
C TYR A 196 -16.96 -2.74 0.75
N ALA A 197 -17.43 -2.40 -0.46
CA ALA A 197 -17.21 -1.08 -1.08
C ALA A 197 -17.83 0.12 -0.33
N TYR A 198 -18.81 -0.11 0.55
CA TYR A 198 -19.45 0.96 1.34
C TYR A 198 -19.29 0.71 2.85
N ASP A 199 -18.21 0.03 3.25
CA ASP A 199 -17.85 -0.09 4.67
C ASP A 199 -17.66 1.29 5.29
N ASP A 200 -17.84 1.39 6.59
CA ASP A 200 -17.85 2.69 7.26
C ASP A 200 -16.47 3.38 7.21
N LYS A 201 -16.47 4.71 7.39
CA LYS A 201 -15.28 5.57 7.29
C LYS A 201 -14.18 5.21 8.30
N THR A 202 -14.43 4.36 9.32
CA THR A 202 -13.40 3.95 10.28
C THR A 202 -12.37 2.99 9.69
N SER A 203 -12.64 2.50 8.48
CA SER A 203 -11.77 1.60 7.73
C SER A 203 -10.70 2.36 6.92
N ILE A 204 -10.89 3.66 6.64
CA ILE A 204 -9.83 4.55 6.14
C ILE A 204 -9.13 5.18 7.35
N LEU A 205 -7.83 4.97 7.44
CA LEU A 205 -6.97 5.57 8.46
C LEU A 205 -6.18 6.73 7.87
N THR A 206 -5.76 7.65 8.74
CA THR A 206 -4.99 8.82 8.34
C THR A 206 -3.78 9.06 9.23
N CYS A 207 -2.67 9.44 8.61
CA CYS A 207 -1.45 9.89 9.28
C CYS A 207 -0.99 11.21 8.68
N ALA A 208 -0.14 11.94 9.40
CA ALA A 208 0.58 13.08 8.84
C ALA A 208 1.41 12.67 7.61
N ALA A 209 1.48 13.53 6.59
CA ALA A 209 2.25 13.26 5.38
C ALA A 209 3.74 13.00 5.66
N GLY A 210 4.32 12.10 4.86
CA GLY A 210 5.72 11.67 5.03
C GLY A 210 5.90 10.55 6.05
N THR A 211 4.81 10.01 6.60
CA THR A 211 4.84 8.81 7.44
C THR A 211 5.35 7.63 6.62
N SER A 212 6.26 6.83 7.18
CA SER A 212 6.65 5.56 6.57
C SER A 212 5.73 4.44 7.04
N TYR A 213 5.58 3.38 6.25
CA TYR A 213 4.66 2.29 6.53
C TYR A 213 5.36 0.94 6.42
N VAL A 214 4.86 -0.03 7.19
CA VAL A 214 5.27 -1.43 7.11
C VAL A 214 4.05 -2.27 6.75
N VAL A 215 4.10 -2.95 5.62
CA VAL A 215 3.13 -3.97 5.21
C VAL A 215 3.71 -5.34 5.54
N THR A 216 3.04 -6.05 6.44
CA THR A 216 3.44 -7.39 6.89
C THR A 216 2.48 -8.43 6.32
N PHE A 217 3.01 -9.39 5.57
CA PHE A 217 2.28 -10.59 5.14
C PHE A 217 2.34 -11.67 6.23
N CYS A 218 1.21 -12.34 6.49
CA CYS A 218 1.04 -13.32 7.56
C CYS A 218 1.41 -12.82 8.97
N PRO A 219 0.89 -11.66 9.42
CA PRO A 219 1.29 -11.02 10.69
C PRO A 219 1.03 -11.89 11.93
N HIS A 220 0.08 -12.82 11.85
CA HIS A 220 -0.30 -13.75 12.91
C HIS A 220 0.74 -14.84 13.19
N ARG A 221 1.64 -15.13 12.24
CA ARG A 221 2.69 -16.11 12.46
C ARG A 221 3.72 -15.55 13.44
N ARG A 222 4.03 -16.36 14.46
CA ARG A 222 5.05 -16.08 15.46
C ARG A 222 6.43 -16.27 14.86
#